data_AF-A0A6M8VB32-F1
#
_entry.id   AF-A0A6M8VB32-F1
#
_cell.length_a   1.000
_cell.length_b   1.000
_cell.length_c   1.000
_cell.angle_alpha   90.00
_cell.angle_beta   90.00
_cell.angle_gamma   90.00
#
_symmetry.space_group_name_H-M   'P 1'
#
loop_
_entity.id
_entity.type
_entity.pdbx_description
1 polymer ?
#
loop_
_entity_poly.entity_id
_entity_poly.type
_entity_poly.pdbx_seq_one_letter_code
_entity_poly.pdbx_strand_id
1 'polypeptide(L)' 'MFGNLGAGEIILIVLVVLLLFGAKKIPELARGIGKGMSEFKKGLKDVETEIKSADTDSKKIDEKKN' A
#
# COMPACT_ATOMS: atom_id res chain seq x y z
N MET A 1 13.79 4.35 -32.74
CA MET A 1 14.37 3.00 -32.59
C MET A 1 14.35 2.46 -31.14
N PHE A 2 13.63 3.09 -30.19
CA PHE A 2 13.49 2.60 -28.79
C PHE A 2 12.02 2.57 -28.30
N GLY A 3 11.05 2.71 -29.21
CA GLY A 3 9.63 2.95 -28.85
C GLY A 3 8.76 1.70 -28.81
N ASN A 4 9.29 0.53 -29.17
CA ASN A 4 8.52 -0.71 -29.24
C ASN A 4 9.16 -1.75 -28.34
N LEU A 5 9.23 -1.49 -27.03
CA LEU A 5 9.45 -2.56 -26.05
C LEU A 5 8.29 -3.54 -26.21
N GLY A 6 8.48 -4.50 -27.11
CA GLY A 6 7.48 -5.48 -27.45
C GLY A 6 7.32 -6.48 -26.31
N ALA A 7 6.24 -7.26 -26.35
CA ALA A 7 6.02 -8.33 -25.38
C ALA A 7 7.24 -9.26 -25.23
N GLY A 8 8.01 -9.46 -26.30
CA GLY A 8 9.24 -10.27 -26.31
C GLY A 8 10.37 -9.69 -25.45
N GLU A 9 10.65 -8.38 -25.54
CA GLU A 9 11.71 -7.74 -24.74
C GLU A 9 11.35 -7.70 -23.26
N ILE A 10 10.08 -7.43 -22.95
CA ILE A 10 9.58 -7.49 -21.56
C ILE A 10 9.77 -8.88 -20.97
N ILE A 11 9.46 -9.94 -21.73
CA ILE A 11 9.68 -11.33 -21.31
C ILE A 11 11.16 -11.63 -21.06
N LEU A 12 12.05 -11.13 -21.92
CA LEU A 12 13.50 -11.30 -21.76
C LEU A 12 14.02 -10.62 -20.49
N ILE A 13 13.57 -9.39 -20.22
CA ILE A 13 13.94 -8.66 -19.00
C ILE A 13 13.44 -9.40 -17.76
N VAL A 14 12.17 -9.83 -17.77
CA VAL A 14 11.57 -10.61 -16.68
C VAL A 14 12.34 -11.91 -16.45
N LEU A 15 12.76 -12.59 -17.52
CA LEU A 15 13.56 -13.82 -17.43
C LEU A 15 14.92 -13.56 -16.77
N VAL A 16 15.63 -12.51 -17.17
CA VAL A 16 16.92 -12.14 -16.55
C VAL A 16 16.73 -11.81 -15.07
N VAL A 17 15.71 -11.03 -14.72
CA VAL A 17 15.37 -10.71 -13.32
C VAL A 17 15.03 -11.99 -12.54
N LEU A 18 14.29 -12.93 -13.14
CA LEU A 18 13.99 -14.22 -12.53
C LEU A 18 15.24 -15.08 -12.32
N LEU A 19 16.24 -15.02 -13.20
CA LEU A 19 17.49 -15.76 -13.01
C LEU A 19 18.34 -15.17 -11.90
N LEU A 20 18.40 -13.84 -11.79
CA LEU A 20 19.19 -13.15 -10.76
C LEU A 20 18.57 -13.29 -9.36
N PHE A 21 17.26 -13.07 -9.25
CA PHE A 21 16.57 -13.05 -7.96
C PHE A 21 15.83 -14.37 -7.67
N GLY A 22 15.53 -15.18 -8.67
CA GLY A 22 14.71 -16.39 -8.53
C GLY A 22 13.21 -16.12 -8.59
N ALA A 23 12.47 -17.06 -9.20
CA ALA A 23 11.00 -16.98 -9.32
C ALA A 23 10.25 -16.85 -7.99
N LYS A 24 10.86 -17.29 -6.87
CA LYS A 24 10.26 -17.22 -5.54
C LYS A 24 10.41 -15.84 -4.88
N LYS A 25 11.40 -15.02 -5.25
CA LYS A 25 11.64 -13.73 -4.57
C LYS A 25 10.60 -12.68 -4.92
N ILE A 26 10.13 -12.63 -6.16
CA ILE A 26 9.06 -11.70 -6.57
C ILE A 26 7.77 -11.87 -5.75
N PRO A 27 7.16 -13.07 -5.62
CA PRO A 27 5.97 -13.25 -4.81
C PRO A 27 6.23 -13.10 -3.30
N GLU A 28 7.43 -13.44 -2.83
CA GLU A 28 7.82 -13.25 -1.43
C GLU A 28 7.86 -11.75 -1.07
N LEU A 29 8.49 -10.92 -1.92
CA LEU A 29 8.53 -9.47 -1.78
C LEU A 29 7.14 -8.85 -1.90
N ALA A 30 6.34 -9.27 -2.89
CA ALA A 30 4.98 -8.77 -3.07
C ALA A 30 4.09 -9.08 -1.84
N ARG A 31 4.22 -10.27 -1.25
CA ARG A 31 3.52 -10.64 0.00
C ARG A 31 3.98 -9.80 1.18
N GLY A 32 5.28 -9.52 1.29
CA GLY A 32 5.83 -8.65 2.34
C GLY A 32 5.31 -7.22 2.25
N ILE A 33 5.40 -6.62 1.05
CA ILE A 33 4.89 -5.28 0.77
C ILE A 33 3.37 -5.22 0.97
N GLY A 34 2.62 -6.23 0.51
CA GLY A 34 1.17 -6.28 0.66
C GLY A 34 0.72 -6.31 2.11
N LYS A 35 1.40 -7.10 2.96
CA LYS A 35 1.14 -7.12 4.41
C LYS A 35 1.48 -5.77 5.04
N GLY A 36 2.66 -5.22 4.75
CA GLY A 36 3.09 -3.92 5.29
C GLY A 36 2.13 -2.79 4.91
N MET A 37 1.72 -2.72 3.65
CA MET A 37 0.75 -1.73 3.17
C MET A 37 -0.63 -1.93 3.81
N SER A 38 -1.06 -3.17 4.03
CA SER A 38 -2.34 -3.45 4.70
C SER A 38 -2.33 -3.01 6.16
N GLU A 39 -1.27 -3.28 6.90
CA GLU A 39 -1.15 -2.85 8.31
C GLU A 39 -0.99 -1.33 8.40
N PHE A 40 -0.22 -0.71 7.50
CA PHE A 40 -0.11 0.74 7.40
C PHE A 40 -1.48 1.40 7.16
N LYS A 41 -2.28 0.87 6.22
CA LYS A 41 -3.62 1.38 5.94
C LYS A 41 -4.57 1.23 7.14
N LYS A 42 -4.48 0.14 7.90
CA LYS A 42 -5.26 -0.04 9.13
C LYS A 42 -4.89 1.01 10.17
N GLY A 43 -3.59 1.18 10.45
CA GLY A 43 -3.12 2.19 11.41
C GLY A 43 -3.56 3.60 11.05
N LEU A 44 -3.50 3.98 9.76
CA LEU A 44 -4.02 5.28 9.31
C LEU A 44 -5.52 5.44 9.56
N LYS A 45 -6.31 4.38 9.37
CA LYS A 45 -7.77 4.42 9.57
C LYS A 45 -8.14 4.52 11.06
N ASP A 46 -7.38 3.84 11.92
CA ASP A 46 -7.58 3.91 13.37
C ASP A 46 -7.28 5.33 13.88
N VAL A 47 -6.19 5.94 13.41
CA VAL A 47 -5.85 7.35 13.71
C VAL A 47 -6.92 8.31 13.19
N GLU A 48 -7.40 8.14 11.95
CA GLU A 48 -8.48 8.98 11.41
C GLU A 48 -9.76 8.86 12.26
N THR A 49 -10.06 7.67 12.76
CA THR A 49 -11.24 7.41 13.60
C THR A 49 -11.08 8.07 14.96
N GLU A 50 -9.91 7.97 15.61
CA GLU A 50 -9.61 8.65 16.88
C GLU A 50 -9.73 10.18 16.75
N ILE A 51 -9.18 10.76 15.67
CA ILE A 51 -9.27 12.21 15.41
C ILE A 51 -10.75 12.62 15.23
N LYS A 52 -11.53 11.88 14.43
CA LYS A 52 -12.96 12.16 14.22
C LYS A 52 -13.79 12.03 15.50
N SER A 53 -13.46 11.07 16.36
CA SER A 53 -14.13 10.91 17.66
C SER A 53 -13.81 12.08 18.60
N ALA A 54 -12.54 12.52 18.67
CA ALA A 54 -12.14 13.67 19.49
C ALA A 54 -12.80 15.00 19.03
N ASP A 55 -12.99 15.19 17.73
CA ASP A 55 -13.73 16.34 17.18
C ASP A 55 -15.24 16.26 17.47
N THR A 56 -15.82 15.06 17.45
CA THR A 56 -17.27 14.87 17.72
C THR A 56 -17.62 15.04 19.21
N ASP A 57 -16.72 14.63 20.11
CA ASP A 57 -16.88 14.84 21.55
C ASP A 57 -16.73 16.30 21.95
N SER A 58 -15.85 17.07 21.30
CA SER A 58 -15.74 18.52 21.51
C SER A 58 -17.01 19.26 21.07
N LYS A 59 -17.62 18.85 19.94
CA LYS A 59 -18.83 19.49 19.39
C LYS A 59 -20.10 19.24 20.21
N LYS A 60 -20.17 18.13 20.98
CA LYS A 60 -21.30 17.82 21.87
C LYS A 60 -21.30 18.62 23.18
N ILE A 61 -20.15 19.15 23.61
CA ILE A 61 -20.03 19.90 24.87
C ILE A 61 -20.59 21.33 24.72
N ASP A 62 -20.47 21.94 23.52
CA ASP A 62 -21.00 23.27 23.23
C ASP A 62 -22.53 23.32 23.03
N GLU A 63 -23.15 22.23 22.57
CA GLU A 63 -24.60 22.19 22.33
C GLU A 63 -25.43 22.00 23.62
N LYS A 64 -24.81 21.57 24.72
CA LYS A 64 -25.47 21.30 26.01
C LYS A 64 -25.45 22.49 26.99
N LYS A 65 -24.87 23.62 26.59
CA LYS A 65 -24.66 24.82 27.43
C LYS A 65 -25.55 26.02 27.05
N ASN A 66 -26.42 25.88 26.04
CA ASN A 66 -27.45 26.88 25.69
C ASN A 66 -28.83 26.43 26.16
#